data_AF-A0A3D0TYB4-F1
#
_entry.id   AF-A0A3D0TYB4-F1
#
_cell.length_a   1.000
_cell.length_b   1.000
_cell.length_c   1.000
_cell.angle_alpha   90.00
_cell.angle_beta   90.00
_cell.angle_gamma   90.00
#
_symmetry.space_group_name_H-M   'P 1'
#
loop_
_entity.id
_entity.type
_entity.pdbx_description
1 polymer ?
#
loop_
_entity_poly.entity_id
_entity_poly.type
_entity_poly.pdbx_seq_one_letter_code
_entity_poly.pdbx_strand_id
1 'polypeptide(L)'
;MPDRIVSTPLLALLLAACAVGPDYQPPADTAPEHFIHQPPATEAATPPQTALQMQARFWNGFNDPMLAQLVLNTLDNNQELTAALAHYQRSAAQLQAAKRNLLPRGSVAADATESHLPQVERLSADGAERIERYQVAGALSWELDLFGRLQRIREGRQAQLDASAADLEALQITLVAQLAAQYFELRGRQQQLQVAIQNLRLQRESLAIVTAR
;
A
#
# COMPACT_ATOMS: atom_id res chain seq x y z
N MET A 1 22.35 59.42 2.78
CA MET A 1 21.81 58.31 3.59
C MET A 1 20.74 57.56 2.80
N PRO A 2 21.10 56.53 2.00
CA PRO A 2 20.12 55.51 1.61
C PRO A 2 20.67 54.07 1.58
N ASP A 3 21.63 53.66 2.43
CA ASP A 3 22.27 52.33 2.26
C ASP A 3 21.72 51.22 3.18
N ARG A 4 20.62 51.48 3.92
CA ARG A 4 20.11 50.55 4.95
C ARG A 4 18.91 49.69 4.55
N ILE A 5 18.31 49.91 3.38
CA ILE A 5 17.05 49.23 2.99
C ILE A 5 17.31 47.92 2.19
N VAL A 6 18.53 47.71 1.66
CA VAL A 6 18.85 46.52 0.84
C VAL A 6 19.21 45.28 1.67
N SER A 7 19.55 45.43 2.95
CA SER A 7 20.02 44.31 3.79
C SER A 7 18.87 43.43 4.36
N THR A 8 17.68 44.00 4.56
CA THR A 8 16.51 43.29 5.09
C THR A 8 15.86 42.26 4.15
N PRO A 9 15.71 42.48 2.81
CA PRO A 9 15.12 41.46 1.95
C PRO A 9 16.03 40.23 1.75
N LEU A 10 17.35 40.38 1.85
CA LEU A 10 18.32 39.29 1.69
C LEU A 10 18.26 38.29 2.85
N LEU A 11 18.09 38.80 4.08
CA LEU A 11 17.97 37.96 5.27
C LEU A 11 16.65 37.15 5.24
N ALA A 12 15.55 37.76 4.80
CA ALA A 12 14.26 37.07 4.65
C ALA A 12 14.30 35.95 3.58
N LEU A 13 15.09 36.12 2.51
CA LEU A 13 15.30 35.06 1.50
C LEU A 13 16.11 33.88 2.04
N LEU A 14 17.09 34.11 2.91
CA LEU A 14 17.93 33.07 3.53
C LEU A 14 17.15 32.23 4.56
N LEU A 15 16.11 32.80 5.19
CA LEU A 15 15.24 32.12 6.15
C LEU A 15 14.18 31.20 5.49
N ALA A 16 13.91 31.38 4.18
CA ALA A 16 12.94 30.56 3.43
C ALA A 16 13.57 29.31 2.76
N ALA A 17 14.85 29.06 2.98
CA ALA A 17 15.62 28.04 2.23
C ALA A 17 15.65 26.64 2.88
N CYS A 18 15.00 26.43 4.03
CA CYS A 18 15.04 25.13 4.71
C CYS A 18 13.64 24.55 4.87
N ALA A 19 13.36 23.44 4.17
CA ALA A 19 12.31 22.53 4.58
C ALA A 19 12.62 22.09 6.03
N VAL A 20 11.68 22.32 6.94
CA VAL A 20 11.92 22.10 8.38
C VAL A 20 11.74 20.61 8.68
N GLY A 21 12.80 19.97 9.17
CA GLY A 21 12.79 18.58 9.65
C GLY A 21 13.95 17.75 9.08
N PRO A 22 14.41 16.71 9.82
CA PRO A 22 15.52 15.87 9.38
C PRO A 22 15.12 15.02 8.17
N ASP A 23 16.09 14.76 7.30
CA ASP A 23 15.92 13.75 6.26
C ASP A 23 15.98 12.34 6.84
N TYR A 24 15.28 11.42 6.20
CA TYR A 24 15.27 10.03 6.61
C TYR A 24 16.68 9.43 6.49
N GLN A 25 17.16 8.84 7.58
CA GLN A 25 18.37 8.03 7.61
C GLN A 25 17.96 6.59 7.97
N PRO A 26 18.26 5.60 7.13
CA PRO A 26 17.96 4.21 7.47
C PRO A 26 18.75 3.80 8.72
N PRO A 27 18.16 3.00 9.62
CA PRO A 27 18.89 2.48 10.76
C PRO A 27 20.05 1.60 10.28
N ALA A 28 21.14 1.57 11.07
CA ALA A 28 22.27 0.71 10.79
C ALA A 28 21.83 -0.76 10.77
N ASP A 29 22.25 -1.49 9.73
CA ASP A 29 21.94 -2.90 9.60
C ASP A 29 22.71 -3.70 10.66
N THR A 30 21.99 -4.47 11.46
CA THR A 30 22.56 -5.37 12.48
C THR A 30 22.62 -6.83 11.99
N ALA A 31 22.17 -7.10 10.75
CA ALA A 31 22.20 -8.44 10.20
C ALA A 31 23.66 -8.90 9.96
N PRO A 32 23.94 -10.20 10.16
CA PRO A 32 25.24 -10.75 9.80
C PRO A 32 25.46 -10.65 8.29
N GLU A 33 26.69 -10.32 7.87
CA GLU A 33 27.03 -10.21 6.44
C GLU A 33 26.81 -11.53 5.68
N HIS A 34 26.89 -12.66 6.37
CA HIS A 34 26.77 -14.00 5.78
C HIS A 34 25.98 -14.93 6.71
N PHE A 35 25.17 -15.80 6.11
CA PHE A 35 24.53 -16.90 6.84
C PHE A 35 25.50 -18.08 7.00
N ILE A 36 25.41 -18.80 8.13
CA ILE A 36 26.29 -19.93 8.48
C ILE A 36 26.34 -21.02 7.38
N HIS A 37 25.25 -21.18 6.63
CA HIS A 37 25.11 -22.19 5.57
C HIS A 37 25.03 -21.59 4.17
N GLN A 38 25.64 -20.43 3.94
CA GLN A 38 25.69 -19.83 2.62
C GLN A 38 26.61 -20.67 1.70
N PRO A 39 26.08 -21.27 0.62
CA PRO A 39 26.92 -21.99 -0.33
C PRO A 39 27.94 -21.02 -0.95
N PRO A 40 29.13 -21.50 -1.34
CA PRO A 40 30.11 -20.66 -2.02
C PRO A 40 29.46 -20.01 -3.23
N ALA A 41 29.79 -18.73 -3.48
CA ALA A 41 29.22 -17.93 -4.56
C ALA A 41 29.70 -18.44 -5.93
N THR A 42 29.18 -19.58 -6.35
CA THR A 42 29.27 -20.12 -7.70
C THR A 42 27.90 -20.01 -8.32
N GLU A 43 27.52 -18.81 -8.76
CA GLU A 43 26.74 -18.56 -9.98
C GLU A 43 26.46 -17.07 -10.13
N ALA A 44 26.49 -16.63 -11.40
CA ALA A 44 26.46 -15.25 -11.84
C ALA A 44 25.31 -14.44 -11.23
N ALA A 45 25.56 -13.14 -11.07
CA ALA A 45 24.58 -12.12 -10.71
C ALA A 45 23.24 -12.40 -11.42
N THR A 46 22.30 -12.98 -10.67
CA THR A 46 20.95 -13.21 -11.17
C THR A 46 20.38 -11.82 -11.42
N PRO A 47 19.87 -11.50 -12.63
CA PRO A 47 19.27 -10.21 -12.89
C PRO A 47 18.18 -9.92 -11.86
N PRO A 48 17.86 -8.66 -11.55
CA PRO A 48 16.77 -8.35 -10.63
C PRO A 48 15.49 -9.03 -11.10
N GLN A 49 15.08 -10.07 -10.39
CA GLN A 49 13.85 -10.82 -10.65
C GLN A 49 12.75 -10.21 -9.78
N THR A 50 11.56 -10.11 -10.34
CA THR A 50 10.37 -9.77 -9.55
C THR A 50 10.07 -10.92 -8.57
N ALA A 51 9.48 -10.62 -7.40
CA ALA A 51 9.07 -11.67 -6.46
C ALA A 51 8.22 -12.76 -7.11
N LEU A 52 7.28 -12.37 -7.98
CA LEU A 52 6.45 -13.28 -8.78
C LEU A 52 7.28 -14.27 -9.62
N GLN A 53 8.34 -13.81 -10.27
CA GLN A 53 9.24 -14.68 -11.06
C GLN A 53 10.05 -15.62 -10.19
N MET A 54 10.58 -15.13 -9.06
CA MET A 54 11.29 -15.97 -8.09
C MET A 54 10.37 -17.07 -7.53
N GLN A 55 9.12 -16.71 -7.22
CA GLN A 55 8.12 -17.63 -6.71
C GLN A 55 7.75 -18.69 -7.75
N ALA A 56 7.43 -18.28 -8.98
CA ALA A 56 7.09 -19.21 -10.05
C ALA A 56 8.24 -20.20 -10.31
N ARG A 57 9.49 -19.73 -10.37
CA ARG A 57 10.67 -20.59 -10.53
C ARG A 57 10.84 -21.55 -9.36
N PHE A 58 10.70 -21.07 -8.12
CA PHE A 58 10.83 -21.89 -6.92
C PHE A 58 9.81 -23.03 -6.89
N TRP A 59 8.53 -22.73 -7.12
CA TRP A 59 7.47 -23.73 -7.07
C TRP A 59 7.51 -24.71 -8.25
N ASN A 60 7.94 -24.26 -9.43
CA ASN A 60 8.17 -25.15 -10.57
C ASN A 60 9.31 -26.16 -10.31
N GLY A 61 10.27 -25.84 -9.43
CA GLY A 61 11.36 -26.76 -9.07
C GLY A 61 10.92 -28.07 -8.42
N PHE A 62 9.69 -28.14 -7.88
CA PHE A 62 9.14 -29.35 -7.27
C PHE A 62 8.61 -30.36 -8.30
N ASN A 63 8.50 -29.99 -9.58
CA ASN A 63 7.94 -30.84 -10.65
C ASN A 63 6.54 -31.41 -10.33
N ASP A 64 5.72 -30.67 -9.57
CA ASP A 64 4.34 -31.04 -9.25
C ASP A 64 3.35 -30.10 -9.97
N PRO A 65 2.71 -30.55 -11.07
CA PRO A 65 1.81 -29.70 -11.85
C PRO A 65 0.53 -29.32 -11.08
N MET A 66 0.10 -30.14 -10.11
CA MET A 66 -1.07 -29.84 -9.29
C MET A 66 -0.76 -28.68 -8.34
N LEU A 67 0.42 -28.70 -7.70
CA LEU A 67 0.88 -27.61 -6.86
C LEU A 67 0.97 -26.31 -7.66
N ALA A 68 1.59 -26.35 -8.85
CA ALA A 68 1.73 -25.18 -9.72
C ALA A 68 0.36 -24.56 -10.08
N GLN A 69 -0.62 -25.39 -10.43
CA GLN A 69 -1.98 -24.91 -10.72
C GLN A 69 -2.67 -24.29 -9.50
N LEU A 70 -2.54 -24.91 -8.32
CA LEU A 70 -3.12 -24.37 -7.08
C LEU A 70 -2.51 -23.01 -6.71
N VAL A 71 -1.19 -22.84 -6.90
CA VAL A 71 -0.51 -21.56 -6.68
C VAL A 71 -1.09 -20.46 -7.57
N LEU A 72 -1.18 -20.72 -8.88
CA LEU A 72 -1.77 -19.76 -9.83
C LEU A 72 -3.22 -19.42 -9.49
N ASN A 73 -4.05 -20.44 -9.24
CA ASN A 73 -5.45 -20.24 -8.88
C ASN A 73 -5.61 -19.41 -7.60
N THR A 74 -4.72 -19.60 -6.62
CA THR A 74 -4.72 -18.83 -5.38
C THR A 74 -4.34 -17.38 -5.62
N LEU A 75 -3.31 -17.11 -6.43
CA LEU A 75 -2.91 -15.74 -6.74
C LEU A 75 -4.00 -14.98 -7.53
N ASP A 76 -4.73 -15.67 -8.41
CA ASP A 76 -5.76 -15.04 -9.25
C ASP A 76 -7.10 -14.82 -8.53
N ASN A 77 -7.48 -15.69 -7.58
CA ASN A 77 -8.84 -15.71 -7.02
C ASN A 77 -8.91 -15.38 -5.52
N ASN A 78 -7.80 -15.02 -4.88
CA ASN A 78 -7.80 -14.74 -3.44
C ASN A 78 -8.35 -13.33 -3.11
N GLN A 79 -9.34 -13.29 -2.22
CA GLN A 79 -10.01 -12.05 -1.81
C GLN A 79 -9.13 -11.15 -0.92
N GLU A 80 -8.19 -11.72 -0.17
CA GLU A 80 -7.22 -10.95 0.62
C GLU A 80 -6.26 -10.19 -0.29
N LEU A 81 -5.81 -10.80 -1.40
CA LEU A 81 -5.03 -10.09 -2.43
C LEU A 81 -5.82 -8.96 -3.07
N THR A 82 -7.11 -9.18 -3.34
CA THR A 82 -8.00 -8.13 -3.85
C THR A 82 -8.11 -6.96 -2.86
N ALA A 83 -8.27 -7.26 -1.57
CA ALA A 83 -8.31 -6.25 -0.52
C ALA A 83 -6.98 -5.49 -0.42
N ALA A 84 -5.84 -6.20 -0.43
CA ALA A 84 -4.51 -5.60 -0.39
C ALA A 84 -4.25 -4.67 -1.60
N LEU A 85 -4.68 -5.07 -2.80
CA LEU A 85 -4.63 -4.21 -3.98
C LEU A 85 -5.48 -2.95 -3.81
N ALA A 86 -6.68 -3.06 -3.23
CA ALA A 86 -7.51 -1.90 -2.93
C ALA A 86 -6.86 -0.96 -1.89
N HIS A 87 -6.13 -1.51 -0.92
CA HIS A 87 -5.32 -0.73 0.02
C HIS A 87 -4.20 0.04 -0.69
N TYR A 88 -3.46 -0.61 -1.59
CA TYR A 88 -2.45 0.05 -2.43
C TYR A 88 -3.05 1.19 -3.27
N GLN A 89 -4.17 0.94 -3.96
CA GLN A 89 -4.86 1.95 -4.76
C GLN A 89 -5.34 3.14 -3.92
N ARG A 90 -5.83 2.89 -2.70
CA ARG A 90 -6.19 3.94 -1.74
C ARG A 90 -4.98 4.80 -1.38
N SER A 91 -3.83 4.19 -1.08
CA SER A 91 -2.59 4.93 -0.79
C SER A 91 -2.15 5.78 -1.98
N ALA A 92 -2.26 5.26 -3.21
CA ALA A 92 -1.92 5.99 -4.43
C ALA A 92 -2.84 7.22 -4.62
N ALA A 93 -4.14 7.07 -4.38
CA ALA A 93 -5.09 8.17 -4.43
C ALA A 93 -4.80 9.25 -3.36
N GLN A 94 -4.37 8.84 -2.15
CA GLN A 94 -3.95 9.77 -1.10
C GLN A 94 -2.68 10.54 -1.47
N LEU A 95 -1.70 9.90 -2.11
CA LEU A 95 -0.53 10.58 -2.65
C LEU A 95 -0.93 11.60 -3.72
N GLN A 96 -1.85 11.24 -4.62
CA GLN A 96 -2.36 12.18 -5.63
C GLN A 96 -3.09 13.37 -5.00
N ALA A 97 -3.88 13.14 -3.94
CA ALA A 97 -4.50 14.21 -3.18
C ALA A 97 -3.45 15.15 -2.53
N ALA A 98 -2.39 14.58 -1.95
CA ALA A 98 -1.28 15.36 -1.39
C ALA A 98 -0.53 16.18 -2.46
N LYS A 99 -0.27 15.59 -3.64
CA LYS A 99 0.29 16.32 -4.79
C LYS A 99 -0.60 17.50 -5.22
N ARG A 100 -1.92 17.32 -5.21
CA ARG A 100 -2.90 18.39 -5.51
C ARG A 100 -2.99 19.47 -4.43
N ASN A 101 -2.48 19.26 -3.22
CA ASN A 101 -2.39 20.33 -2.21
C ASN A 101 -1.31 21.38 -2.57
N LEU A 102 -0.31 21.00 -3.37
CA LEU A 102 0.78 21.90 -3.77
C LEU A 102 0.39 22.86 -4.92
N LEU A 103 -0.73 22.57 -5.59
CA LEU A 103 -1.21 23.35 -6.72
C LEU A 103 -2.30 24.34 -6.27
N PRO A 104 -2.47 25.47 -6.97
CA PRO A 104 -3.60 26.37 -6.75
C PRO A 104 -4.94 25.65 -6.91
N ARG A 105 -5.93 26.04 -6.11
CA ARG A 105 -7.30 25.51 -6.13
C ARG A 105 -8.28 26.60 -6.46
N GLY A 106 -9.00 26.41 -7.56
CA GLY A 106 -10.12 27.26 -7.96
C GLY A 106 -11.45 26.63 -7.55
N SER A 107 -12.40 27.45 -7.12
CA SER A 107 -13.81 27.08 -7.00
C SER A 107 -14.68 28.14 -7.63
N VAL A 108 -15.86 27.72 -8.09
CA VAL A 108 -16.94 28.62 -8.53
C VAL A 108 -18.18 28.19 -7.77
N ALA A 109 -18.85 29.16 -7.15
CA ALA A 109 -20.09 28.97 -6.42
C ALA A 109 -21.14 29.95 -6.95
N ALA A 110 -22.40 29.51 -6.93
CA ALA A 110 -23.54 30.34 -7.24
C ALA A 110 -24.59 30.10 -6.15
N ASP A 111 -25.09 31.19 -5.56
CA ASP A 111 -26.06 31.14 -4.48
C ASP A 111 -27.23 32.06 -4.76
N ALA A 112 -28.42 31.63 -4.34
CA ALA A 112 -29.62 32.43 -4.31
C ALA A 112 -30.16 32.40 -2.87
N THR A 113 -30.27 33.55 -2.24
CA THR A 113 -30.81 33.67 -0.88
C THR A 113 -32.02 34.58 -0.87
N GLU A 114 -32.99 34.21 -0.05
CA GLU A 114 -34.17 35.02 0.23
C GLU A 114 -34.25 35.22 1.74
N SER A 115 -34.44 36.47 2.17
CA SER A 115 -34.58 36.82 3.59
C SER A 115 -35.73 37.78 3.79
N HIS A 116 -36.51 37.55 4.84
CA HIS A 116 -37.62 38.42 5.23
C HIS A 116 -37.19 39.27 6.43
N LEU A 117 -37.30 40.60 6.32
CA LEU A 117 -36.92 41.50 7.41
C LEU A 117 -38.12 41.82 8.32
N PRO A 118 -37.97 41.65 9.64
CA PRO A 118 -38.96 42.10 10.60
C PRO A 118 -39.05 43.64 10.59
N GLN A 119 -40.23 44.16 10.91
CA GLN A 119 -40.55 45.59 10.76
C GLN A 119 -39.60 46.53 11.51
N VAL A 120 -38.99 46.08 12.61
CA VAL A 120 -38.03 46.84 13.41
C VAL A 120 -36.67 47.04 12.72
N GLU A 121 -36.31 46.16 11.78
CA GLU A 121 -35.05 46.21 11.02
C GLU A 121 -35.21 46.95 9.67
N ARG A 122 -36.43 47.37 9.32
CA ARG A 122 -36.71 48.12 8.10
C ARG A 122 -36.33 49.61 8.33
N LEU A 123 -35.37 50.14 7.56
CA LEU A 123 -34.92 51.55 7.67
C LEU A 123 -36.01 52.58 7.31
N SER A 124 -37.14 52.15 6.77
CA SER A 124 -38.30 53.00 6.43
C SER A 124 -39.59 52.17 6.50
N ALA A 125 -40.72 52.82 6.76
CA ALA A 125 -42.03 52.15 6.84
C ALA A 125 -42.44 51.46 5.51
N ASP A 126 -41.86 51.89 4.39
CA ASP A 126 -42.02 51.31 3.04
C ASP A 126 -40.82 50.43 2.62
N GLY A 127 -39.97 50.03 3.58
CA GLY A 127 -38.82 49.18 3.32
C GLY A 127 -39.22 47.79 2.86
N ALA A 128 -38.50 47.24 1.87
CA ALA A 128 -38.78 45.93 1.30
C ALA A 128 -38.77 44.83 2.37
N GLU A 129 -39.92 44.16 2.55
CA GLU A 129 -40.07 43.01 3.46
C GLU A 129 -39.25 41.81 2.99
N ARG A 130 -39.21 41.59 1.68
CA ARG A 130 -38.56 40.46 1.02
C ARG A 130 -37.30 40.95 0.33
N ILE A 131 -36.16 40.38 0.71
CA ILE A 131 -34.86 40.63 0.06
C ILE A 131 -34.43 39.35 -0.63
N GLU A 132 -34.28 39.42 -1.95
CA GLU A 132 -33.70 38.37 -2.77
C GLU A 132 -32.27 38.77 -3.16
N ARG A 133 -31.32 37.83 -3.08
CA ARG A 133 -29.94 38.03 -3.51
C ARG A 133 -29.49 36.84 -4.33
N TYR A 134 -29.01 37.12 -5.53
CA TYR A 134 -28.37 36.15 -6.41
C TYR A 134 -26.89 36.54 -6.54
N GLN A 135 -26.00 35.59 -6.31
CA GLN A 135 -24.56 35.81 -6.41
C GLN A 135 -23.88 34.67 -7.16
N VAL A 136 -22.87 34.99 -7.95
CA VAL A 136 -21.92 34.04 -8.53
C VAL A 136 -20.53 34.53 -8.19
N ALA A 137 -19.73 33.66 -7.58
CA ALA A 137 -18.38 34.00 -7.13
C ALA A 137 -17.39 32.91 -7.56
N GLY A 138 -16.24 33.35 -8.07
CA GLY A 138 -15.06 32.52 -8.26
C GLY A 138 -14.03 32.81 -7.18
N ALA A 139 -13.39 31.78 -6.63
CA ALA A 139 -12.30 31.92 -5.67
C ALA A 139 -11.08 31.11 -6.13
N LEU A 140 -9.89 31.67 -5.93
CA LEU A 140 -8.61 30.99 -6.14
C LEU A 140 -7.83 31.04 -4.83
N SER A 141 -7.43 29.87 -4.32
CA SER A 141 -6.62 29.74 -3.11
C SER A 141 -5.36 28.94 -3.39
N TRP A 142 -4.23 29.38 -2.86
CA TRP A 142 -2.96 28.67 -2.97
C TRP A 142 -2.13 28.92 -1.71
N GLU A 143 -1.54 27.85 -1.17
CA GLU A 143 -0.64 27.91 -0.03
C GLU A 143 0.80 27.81 -0.52
N LEU A 144 1.60 28.83 -0.21
CA LEU A 144 3.05 28.82 -0.48
C LEU A 144 3.76 27.98 0.58
N ASP A 145 4.43 26.91 0.17
CA ASP A 145 5.08 25.97 1.07
C ASP A 145 6.49 26.41 1.50
N LEU A 146 6.60 27.58 2.13
CA LEU A 146 7.89 28.20 2.52
C LEU A 146 8.72 27.33 3.49
N PHE A 147 8.04 26.59 4.37
CA PHE A 147 8.70 25.74 5.39
C PHE A 147 8.71 24.25 5.01
N GLY A 148 8.22 23.89 3.81
CA GLY A 148 8.22 22.51 3.32
C GLY A 148 7.20 21.57 3.98
N ARG A 149 6.17 22.09 4.66
CA ARG A 149 5.13 21.29 5.32
C ARG A 149 4.38 20.41 4.31
N LEU A 150 3.95 20.98 3.19
CA LEU A 150 3.18 20.24 2.17
C LEU A 150 4.08 19.24 1.42
N GLN A 151 5.33 19.62 1.18
CA GLN A 151 6.38 18.76 0.65
C GLN A 151 6.62 17.53 1.53
N ARG A 152 6.81 17.72 2.86
CA ARG A 152 6.98 16.60 3.81
C ARG A 152 5.73 15.72 3.90
N ILE A 153 4.52 16.29 3.81
CA ILE A 153 3.27 15.49 3.72
C ILE A 153 3.27 14.63 2.45
N ARG A 154 3.70 15.17 1.30
CA ARG A 154 3.79 14.41 0.05
C ARG A 154 4.80 13.27 0.17
N GLU A 155 5.97 13.54 0.74
CA GLU A 155 7.01 12.52 1.01
C GLU A 155 6.46 11.41 1.91
N GLY A 156 5.77 11.75 2.99
CA GLY A 156 5.13 10.76 3.87
C GLY A 156 4.05 9.91 3.15
N ARG A 157 3.27 10.51 2.24
CA ARG A 157 2.29 9.75 1.43
C ARG A 157 2.96 8.86 0.38
N GLN A 158 4.13 9.25 -0.12
CA GLN A 158 4.92 8.39 -1.01
C GLN A 158 5.43 7.18 -0.24
N ALA A 159 6.02 7.40 0.94
CA ALA A 159 6.49 6.30 1.80
C ALA A 159 5.34 5.34 2.18
N GLN A 160 4.13 5.86 2.44
CA GLN A 160 2.95 5.03 2.70
C GLN A 160 2.52 4.20 1.47
N LEU A 161 2.64 4.75 0.26
CA LEU A 161 2.38 4.02 -0.98
C LEU A 161 3.40 2.89 -1.14
N ASP A 162 4.68 3.19 -0.95
CA ASP A 162 5.77 2.22 -1.07
C ASP A 162 5.62 1.09 -0.03
N ALA A 163 5.27 1.43 1.21
CA ALA A 163 4.95 0.45 2.25
C ALA A 163 3.77 -0.45 1.85
N SER A 164 2.68 0.12 1.32
CA SER A 164 1.53 -0.69 0.88
C SER A 164 1.84 -1.58 -0.33
N ALA A 165 2.82 -1.21 -1.16
CA ALA A 165 3.31 -2.06 -2.25
C ALA A 165 4.07 -3.27 -1.69
N ALA A 166 4.95 -3.03 -0.70
CA ALA A 166 5.69 -4.09 -0.02
C ALA A 166 4.74 -5.05 0.75
N ASP A 167 3.70 -4.52 1.40
CA ASP A 167 2.68 -5.33 2.07
C ASP A 167 1.94 -6.27 1.09
N LEU A 168 1.60 -5.78 -0.11
CA LEU A 168 0.97 -6.58 -1.15
C LEU A 168 1.88 -7.73 -1.62
N GLU A 169 3.16 -7.46 -1.82
CA GLU A 169 4.16 -8.46 -2.20
C GLU A 169 4.37 -9.50 -1.08
N ALA A 170 4.48 -9.05 0.17
CA ALA A 170 4.61 -9.94 1.34
C ALA A 170 3.40 -10.86 1.51
N LEU A 171 2.19 -10.36 1.23
CA LEU A 171 0.97 -11.17 1.27
C LEU A 171 0.98 -12.25 0.19
N GLN A 172 1.40 -11.94 -1.04
CA GLN A 172 1.55 -12.94 -2.11
C GLN A 172 2.49 -14.06 -1.67
N ILE A 173 3.64 -13.70 -1.10
CA ILE A 173 4.62 -14.68 -0.63
C ILE A 173 4.03 -15.57 0.47
N THR A 174 3.36 -14.95 1.44
CA THR A 174 2.79 -15.65 2.60
C THR A 174 1.67 -16.60 2.20
N LEU A 175 0.76 -16.16 1.33
CA LEU A 175 -0.35 -16.99 0.85
C LEU A 175 0.15 -18.24 0.12
N VAL A 176 1.15 -18.07 -0.74
CA VAL A 176 1.71 -19.18 -1.50
C VAL A 176 2.47 -20.13 -0.56
N ALA A 177 3.20 -19.62 0.43
CA ALA A 177 3.87 -20.45 1.43
C ALA A 177 2.87 -21.26 2.27
N GLN A 178 1.77 -20.64 2.72
CA GLN A 178 0.71 -21.31 3.46
C GLN A 178 0.02 -22.40 2.64
N LEU A 179 -0.30 -22.10 1.38
CA LEU A 179 -0.87 -23.08 0.44
C LEU A 179 0.06 -24.29 0.31
N ALA A 180 1.35 -24.06 0.06
CA ALA A 180 2.32 -25.13 -0.11
C ALA A 180 2.46 -25.99 1.15
N ALA A 181 2.51 -25.36 2.33
CA ALA A 181 2.57 -26.09 3.61
C ALA A 181 1.35 -27.01 3.79
N GLN A 182 0.14 -26.50 3.54
CA GLN A 182 -1.09 -27.28 3.62
C GLN A 182 -1.14 -28.39 2.58
N TYR A 183 -0.68 -28.11 1.36
CA TYR A 183 -0.58 -29.10 0.29
C TYR A 183 0.33 -30.27 0.67
N PHE A 184 1.54 -29.98 1.15
CA PHE A 184 2.48 -31.02 1.55
C PHE A 184 2.01 -31.80 2.78
N GLU A 185 1.32 -31.15 3.72
CA GLU A 185 0.67 -31.88 4.82
C GLU A 185 -0.36 -32.88 4.28
N LEU A 186 -1.25 -32.46 3.38
CA LEU A 186 -2.25 -33.33 2.77
C LEU A 186 -1.60 -34.52 2.04
N ARG A 187 -0.57 -34.28 1.22
CA ARG A 187 0.17 -35.35 0.53
C ARG A 187 0.82 -36.32 1.52
N GLY A 188 1.36 -35.81 2.63
CA GLY A 188 1.89 -36.62 3.73
C GLY A 188 0.83 -37.52 4.35
N ARG A 189 -0.37 -36.99 4.64
CA ARG A 189 -1.50 -37.78 5.18
C ARG A 189 -1.96 -38.85 4.20
N GLN A 190 -2.04 -38.53 2.91
CA GLN A 190 -2.40 -39.51 1.86
C GLN A 190 -1.39 -40.66 1.80
N GLN A 191 -0.10 -40.35 1.91
CA GLN A 191 0.93 -41.38 1.96
C GLN A 191 0.81 -42.26 3.20
N GLN A 192 0.57 -41.67 4.37
CA GLN A 192 0.33 -42.43 5.61
C GLN A 192 -0.88 -43.35 5.48
N LEU A 193 -1.98 -42.88 4.87
CA LEU A 193 -3.16 -43.69 4.62
C LEU A 193 -2.85 -44.88 3.70
N GLN A 194 -2.10 -44.65 2.62
CA GLN A 194 -1.70 -45.72 1.70
C GLN A 194 -0.87 -46.79 2.41
N VAL A 195 0.09 -46.40 3.24
CA VAL A 195 0.90 -47.33 4.05
C VAL A 195 0.02 -48.11 5.04
N ALA A 196 -0.92 -47.44 5.72
CA ALA A 196 -1.83 -48.10 6.65
C ALA A 196 -2.71 -49.16 5.96
N ILE A 197 -3.23 -48.86 4.77
CA ILE A 197 -4.01 -49.80 3.95
C ILE A 197 -3.16 -51.00 3.52
N GLN A 198 -1.92 -50.75 3.10
CA GLN A 198 -1.00 -51.83 2.72
C GLN A 198 -0.69 -52.74 3.91
N ASN A 199 -0.43 -52.17 5.10
CA ASN A 199 -0.21 -52.93 6.32
C ASN A 199 -1.44 -53.78 6.70
N LEU A 200 -2.64 -53.22 6.60
CA LEU A 200 -3.88 -53.96 6.86
C LEU A 200 -4.04 -55.15 5.91
N ARG A 201 -3.73 -54.98 4.62
CA ARG A 201 -3.75 -56.06 3.63
C ARG A 201 -2.75 -57.17 4.00
N LEU A 202 -1.50 -56.82 4.30
CA LEU A 202 -0.46 -57.79 4.68
C LEU A 202 -0.83 -58.56 5.97
N GLN A 203 -1.44 -57.89 6.95
CA GLN A 203 -1.93 -58.54 8.16
C GLN A 203 -3.06 -59.53 7.88
N ARG A 204 -3.99 -59.19 6.98
CA ARG A 204 -5.07 -60.11 6.56
C ARG A 204 -4.53 -61.33 5.81
N GLU A 205 -3.58 -61.13 4.90
CA GLU A 205 -2.91 -62.22 4.18
C GLU A 205 -2.17 -63.15 5.16
N SER A 206 -1.46 -62.57 6.14
CA SER A 206 -0.75 -63.33 7.17
C SER A 206 -1.71 -64.14 8.06
N LEU A 207 -2.83 -63.54 8.46
CA LEU A 207 -3.87 -64.21 9.24
C LEU A 207 -4.45 -65.40 8.46
N ALA A 208 -4.76 -65.23 7.17
CA ALA A 208 -5.29 -66.29 6.33
C ALA A 208 -4.34 -67.49 6.23
N ILE A 209 -3.03 -67.25 6.07
CA ILE A 209 -2.00 -68.30 6.03
C ILE A 209 -1.94 -69.08 7.35
N VAL A 210 -2.03 -68.38 8.49
CA VAL A 210 -2.01 -69.01 9.82
C VAL A 210 -3.27 -69.86 10.05
N THR A 211 -4.45 -69.36 9.65
CA THR A 211 -5.72 -70.09 9.85
C THR A 211 -5.94 -71.28 8.91
N ALA A 212 -5.20 -71.36 7.80
CA ALA A 212 -5.28 -72.47 6.85
C ALA A 212 -4.40 -73.67 7.22
N ARG A 213 -3.58 -73.56 8.28
CA ARG A 213 -2.81 -74.66 8.88
C ARG A 213 -3.57 -75.29 10.02
#